data_AF-A0A151RLA3-F1
#
_entry.id   AF-A0A151RLA3-F1
#
_cell.length_a   1.000
_cell.length_b   1.000
_cell.length_c   1.000
_cell.angle_alpha   90.00
_cell.angle_beta   90.00
_cell.angle_gamma   90.00
#
_symmetry.space_group_name_H-M   'P 1'
#
loop_
_entity.id
_entity.type
_entity.pdbx_description
1 polymer ?
#
loop_
_entity_poly.entity_id
_entity_poly.type
_entity_poly.pdbx_seq_one_letter_code
_entity_poly.pdbx_strand_id
1 'polypeptide(L)' 'FKKLISNKKKLVEFEVIDLNENCSIIVLKKMPHKHKDLGNFTILCTFRNCHFKKALCDLGASINLMPLNVFKR' A
#
# COMPACT_ATOMS: atom_id res chain seq x y z
N PHE A 1 -11.07 22.30 -14.53
CA PHE A 1 -11.88 21.24 -13.90
C PHE A 1 -11.74 21.35 -12.39
N LYS A 2 -12.69 22.07 -11.79
CA LYS A 2 -12.76 22.44 -10.37
C LYS A 2 -13.63 21.40 -9.66
N LYS A 3 -13.27 21.10 -8.40
CA LYS A 3 -13.92 20.17 -7.44
C LYS A 3 -13.56 18.69 -7.60
N LEU A 4 -12.53 18.27 -6.87
CA LEU A 4 -12.49 16.92 -6.29
C LEU A 4 -12.72 17.05 -4.78
N ILE A 5 -13.61 16.19 -4.33
CA ILE A 5 -14.39 16.27 -3.10
C ILE A 5 -13.50 16.13 -1.86
N SER A 6 -13.61 17.09 -0.95
CA SER A 6 -13.06 17.02 0.41
C SER A 6 -13.89 16.05 1.26
N ASN A 7 -13.67 14.74 1.06
CA ASN A 7 -14.10 13.73 2.03
C ASN A 7 -12.98 13.55 3.05
N LYS A 8 -12.84 14.51 3.98
CA LYS A 8 -12.16 14.27 5.25
C LYS A 8 -13.02 13.28 6.02
N LYS A 9 -12.85 11.99 5.77
CA LYS A 9 -13.21 10.98 6.77
C LYS A 9 -12.59 11.46 8.07
N LYS A 10 -13.41 11.69 9.10
CA LYS A 10 -12.93 12.00 10.44
C LYS A 10 -11.87 10.94 10.73
N LEU A 11 -10.61 11.35 10.78
CA LEU A 11 -9.57 10.55 11.40
C LEU A 11 -10.12 10.30 12.79
N VAL A 12 -10.48 9.05 13.06
CA VAL A 12 -10.75 8.58 14.41
C VAL A 12 -9.58 9.12 15.22
N GLU A 13 -9.91 9.93 16.22
CA GLU A 13 -8.95 10.54 17.12
C GLU A 13 -8.18 9.38 17.74
N PHE A 14 -7.03 9.06 17.16
CA PHE A 14 -6.08 8.16 17.79
C PHE A 14 -5.66 8.93 19.03
N GLU A 15 -6.08 8.45 20.21
CA GLU A 15 -5.58 8.95 21.48
C GLU A 15 -4.06 9.04 21.35
N VAL A 16 -3.54 10.27 21.45
CA VAL A 16 -2.11 10.52 21.50
C VAL A 16 -1.68 10.05 22.89
N ILE A 17 -1.41 8.75 23.01
CA ILE A 17 -0.84 8.18 24.22
C ILE A 17 0.62 8.61 24.26
N ASP A 18 1.01 9.29 25.34
CA ASP A 18 2.41 9.61 25.60
C ASP A 18 3.19 8.29 25.77
N LEU A 19 3.96 7.94 24.73
CA LEU A 19 4.75 6.73 24.70
C LEU A 19 5.98 6.93 25.59
N ASN A 20 5.88 6.49 26.84
CA ASN A 20 7.07 6.29 27.66
C ASN A 20 7.91 5.13 27.08
N GLU A 21 9.20 5.09 27.40
CA GLU A 21 10.19 4.14 26.88
C GLU A 21 9.74 2.67 26.99
N ASN A 22 9.04 2.33 28.09
CA ASN A 22 8.44 1.01 28.32
C ASN A 22 7.33 0.66 27.30
N CYS A 23 6.49 1.63 26.90
CA CYS A 23 5.46 1.42 25.89
C CYS A 23 6.09 1.16 24.51
N SER A 24 7.11 1.92 24.13
CA SER A 24 7.84 1.72 22.88
C SER A 24 8.43 0.31 22.77
N ILE A 25 9.03 -0.20 23.85
CA ILE A 25 9.58 -1.56 23.89
C ILE A 25 8.48 -2.62 23.71
N ILE A 26 7.32 -2.44 24.36
CA ILE A 26 6.20 -3.39 24.26
C ILE A 26 5.60 -3.38 22.85
N VAL A 27 5.44 -2.19 22.25
CA VAL A 27 4.96 -2.04 20.86
C VAL A 27 5.95 -2.71 19.91
N LEU A 28 7.24 -2.43 20.03
CA LEU A 28 8.28 -3.05 19.20
C LEU A 28 8.37 -4.57 19.36
N LYS A 29 8.22 -5.10 20.59
CA LYS A 29 8.19 -6.55 20.85
C LYS A 29 6.97 -7.25 20.26
N LYS A 30 5.83 -6.55 20.18
CA LYS A 30 4.59 -7.08 19.57
C LYS A 30 4.56 -6.89 18.06
N MET A 31 5.36 -5.98 17.51
CA MET A 31 5.44 -5.81 16.07
C MET A 31 6.17 -7.02 15.46
N PRO A 32 5.57 -7.70 14.48
CA PRO A 32 6.26 -8.75 13.75
C PRO A 32 7.55 -8.18 13.16
N HIS A 33 8.62 -8.97 13.21
CA HIS A 33 9.90 -8.60 12.60
C HIS A 33 9.63 -8.31 11.11
N LYS A 34 9.85 -7.07 10.66
CA LYS A 34 9.69 -6.73 9.24
C LYS A 34 10.67 -7.61 8.48
N HIS A 35 10.14 -8.52 7.66
CA HIS A 35 10.95 -9.18 6.65
C HIS A 35 11.53 -8.11 5.71
N LYS A 36 12.74 -8.33 5.19
CA LYS A 36 13.32 -7.45 4.17
C LYS A 36 12.27 -7.18 3.10
N ASP A 37 11.99 -5.90 2.85
CA ASP A 37 11.14 -5.53 1.73
C ASP A 37 11.76 -6.10 0.45
N LEU A 38 10.97 -6.87 -0.29
CA LEU A 38 11.38 -7.37 -1.61
C LEU A 38 11.58 -6.22 -2.62
N GLY A 39 11.22 -4.98 -2.23
CA GLY A 39 11.18 -3.81 -3.08
C GLY A 39 10.17 -4.01 -4.20
N ASN A 40 10.65 -3.85 -5.43
CA ASN A 40 9.86 -4.06 -6.64
C ASN A 40 10.20 -5.42 -7.23
N PHE A 41 9.18 -6.26 -7.40
CA PHE A 41 9.33 -7.56 -8.05
C PHE A 41 8.36 -7.69 -9.21
N THR A 42 8.56 -8.67 -10.09
CA THR A 42 7.62 -8.95 -11.17
C THR A 42 6.86 -10.23 -10.91
N ILE A 43 5.56 -10.21 -11.17
CA ILE A 43 4.67 -11.36 -11.08
C ILE A 43 4.13 -11.73 -12.46
N LEU A 44 3.73 -13.00 -12.60
CA LEU A 44 2.80 -13.41 -13.64
C LEU A 44 1.41 -12.93 -13.25
N CYS A 45 0.70 -12.26 -14.14
CA CYS A 45 -0.70 -11.91 -13.89
C CYS A 45 -1.55 -12.05 -15.16
N THR A 46 -2.84 -12.30 -14.96
CA THR A 46 -3.83 -12.32 -16.03
C THR A 46 -4.87 -11.25 -15.73
N PHE A 47 -5.14 -10.40 -16.72
CA PHE A 47 -6.22 -9.42 -16.64
C PHE A 47 -7.12 -9.58 -17.86
N ARG A 48 -8.41 -9.82 -17.65
CA ARG A 48 -9.35 -10.25 -18.69
C ARG A 48 -8.73 -11.44 -19.45
N ASN A 49 -8.50 -11.30 -20.75
CA ASN A 49 -7.89 -12.30 -21.62
C ASN A 49 -6.43 -11.96 -22.00
N CYS A 50 -5.77 -11.07 -21.25
CA CYS A 50 -4.38 -10.69 -21.45
C CYS A 50 -3.50 -11.34 -20.38
N HIS A 51 -2.46 -12.04 -20.82
CA HIS A 51 -1.47 -12.65 -19.92
C HIS A 51 -0.19 -11.81 -19.89
N PHE A 52 0.22 -11.40 -18.69
CA PHE A 52 1.44 -10.64 -18.45
C PHE A 52 2.47 -11.53 -17.79
N LYS A 53 3.59 -11.76 -18.47
CA LYS A 53 4.72 -12.52 -17.92
C LYS A 53 5.55 -11.72 -16.90
N LYS A 54 5.43 -10.40 -16.93
CA LYS A 54 6.19 -9.47 -16.09
C LYS A 54 5.32 -8.26 -15.75
N ALA A 55 4.46 -8.40 -14.75
CA ALA A 55 3.75 -7.28 -14.16
C ALA A 55 4.51 -6.79 -12.92
N LEU A 56 4.81 -5.50 -12.85
CA LEU A 56 5.51 -4.92 -11.71
C LEU A 56 4.59 -4.92 -10.48
N CYS A 57 5.07 -5.48 -9.38
CA CYS A 57 4.45 -5.42 -8.07
C CYS A 57 5.39 -4.60 -7.17
N ASP A 58 4.91 -3.42 -6.79
CA ASP A 58 5.58 -2.50 -5.88
C ASP A 58 4.76 -2.46 -4.58
N LEU A 59 5.33 -2.99 -3.49
CA LEU A 59 4.67 -3.03 -2.18
C LEU A 59 4.62 -1.65 -1.51
N GLY A 60 5.43 -0.70 -1.96
CA GLY A 60 5.42 0.69 -1.51
C GLY A 60 4.39 1.55 -2.26
N ALA A 61 3.84 1.07 -3.38
CA ALA A 61 2.83 1.79 -4.14
C ALA A 61 1.43 1.61 -3.52
N SER A 62 0.71 2.72 -3.32
CA SER A 62 -0.67 2.70 -2.81
C SER A 62 -1.73 2.47 -3.91
N ILE A 63 -1.33 2.52 -5.19
CA ILE A 63 -2.21 2.33 -6.34
C ILE A 63 -1.56 1.42 -7.39
N ASN A 64 -2.39 0.63 -8.07
CA ASN A 64 -1.96 -0.18 -9.21
C ASN A 64 -2.14 0.60 -10.51
N LEU A 65 -1.08 0.73 -11.30
CA LEU A 65 -1.12 1.37 -12.61
C LEU A 65 -1.33 0.35 -13.72
N MET A 66 -2.12 0.73 -14.72
CA MET A 66 -2.38 -0.07 -15.89
C MET A 66 -2.25 0.81 -17.14
N PRO A 67 -1.42 0.44 -18.14
CA PRO A 67 -1.33 1.18 -19.38
C PRO A 67 -2.68 1.30 -20.08
N LEU A 68 -3.00 2.49 -20.58
CA LEU A 68 -4.32 2.80 -21.17
C LEU A 68 -4.66 1.90 -22.36
N ASN A 69 -3.66 1.52 -23.17
CA ASN A 69 -3.84 0.61 -24.30
C ASN A 69 -4.30 -0.79 -23.88
N VAL A 70 -3.90 -1.26 -22.69
CA VAL A 70 -4.37 -2.53 -22.13
C VAL A 70 -5.78 -2.37 -21.58
N PHE A 71 -6.08 -1.24 -20.92
CA PHE A 71 -7.42 -1.00 -20.36
C PHE A 71 -8.50 -0.83 -21.43
N LYS A 72 -8.15 -0.19 -22.56
CA LYS A 72 -9.05 0.03 -23.71
C LYS A 72 -9.29 -1.21 -24.57
N ARG A 73 -8.67 -2.35 -24.23
CA ARG A 73 -8.81 -3.62 -24.94
C ARG A 73 -9.97 -4.44 -24.38
#